data_AF-A0A949P3R0-F1
#
_entry.id   AF-A0A949P3R0-F1
#
_cell.length_a   1.000
_cell.length_b   1.000
_cell.length_c   1.000
_cell.angle_alpha   90.00
_cell.angle_beta   90.00
_cell.angle_gamma   90.00
#
_symmetry.space_group_name_H-M   'P 1'
#
loop_
_entity.id
_entity.type
_entity.pdbx_description
1 polymer ?
#
loop_
_entity_poly.entity_id
_entity_poly.type
_entity_poly.pdbx_seq_one_letter_code
_entity_poly.pdbx_strand_id
1 'polypeptide(L)'
;MKKTLKLVAISLMATLWVGCESLESLNGTSATVAAIKPAVPYNRIALATVAEPTFYDIKIMAYDFKAPGITLPGQIVAGGFNAANKFVDQGRRNRRLTQTLDEWKFKLSDQLTRDVKEALEEKGYEVVLINPEYRRGGKFAAKFPLPEKPVDAYLDLYVAFAGYVAIKPGEPYVPTIETPVRLTDAFSGEVLYAGNMNYGGPVPVTGPTDLPAESRHTVRGWDNLCAVDCEVSPAVQGLTAGSQAIAKLVSQNIK
;
A
#
# COMPACT_ATOMS: atom_id res chain seq x y z
N MET A 1 -70.72 9.83 -19.78
CA MET A 1 -71.17 8.49 -20.25
C MET A 1 -70.19 7.44 -19.73
N LYS A 2 -70.67 6.22 -19.40
CA LYS A 2 -69.96 4.91 -19.20
C LYS A 2 -68.49 4.95 -18.68
N LYS A 3 -68.14 4.64 -17.42
CA LYS A 3 -68.16 3.35 -16.66
C LYS A 3 -67.36 2.17 -17.25
N THR A 4 -66.17 1.92 -16.67
CA THR A 4 -65.50 0.64 -16.28
C THR A 4 -64.18 1.02 -15.55
N LEU A 5 -63.64 0.41 -14.49
CA LEU A 5 -64.02 -0.70 -13.57
C LEU A 5 -63.65 -2.17 -13.96
N LYS A 6 -62.45 -2.60 -13.53
CA LYS A 6 -62.05 -3.94 -13.01
C LYS A 6 -60.93 -3.69 -11.97
N LEU A 7 -61.04 -4.04 -10.69
CA LEU A 7 -60.81 -5.38 -10.07
C LEU A 7 -59.52 -6.07 -10.54
N VAL A 8 -58.69 -6.74 -9.73
CA VAL A 8 -58.42 -6.91 -8.29
C VAL A 8 -57.36 -8.02 -8.28
N ALA A 9 -56.27 -7.90 -7.50
CA ALA A 9 -55.44 -9.04 -7.06
C ALA A 9 -54.47 -8.60 -5.95
N ILE A 10 -54.97 -8.47 -4.73
CA ILE A 10 -54.12 -8.35 -3.54
C ILE A 10 -53.76 -9.78 -3.12
N SER A 11 -52.47 -10.14 -3.19
CA SER A 11 -51.98 -11.41 -2.63
C SER A 11 -51.24 -11.12 -1.32
N LEU A 12 -51.96 -11.23 -0.22
CA LEU A 12 -51.45 -11.06 1.13
C LEU A 12 -50.99 -12.43 1.66
N MET A 13 -49.69 -12.75 1.55
CA MET A 13 -49.13 -13.93 2.24
C MET A 13 -48.58 -13.53 3.60
N ALA A 14 -49.45 -13.60 4.62
CA ALA A 14 -49.06 -13.55 6.02
C ALA A 14 -48.70 -14.96 6.49
N THR A 15 -47.44 -15.38 6.31
CA THR A 15 -46.90 -16.58 6.96
C THR A 15 -46.55 -16.27 8.41
N LEU A 16 -47.45 -16.62 9.32
CA LEU A 16 -47.19 -16.70 10.75
C LEU A 16 -46.05 -17.68 11.02
N TRP A 17 -44.92 -17.17 11.51
CA TRP A 17 -43.87 -17.99 12.12
C TRP A 17 -43.86 -17.72 13.62
N VAL A 18 -44.52 -18.60 14.37
CA VAL A 18 -44.59 -18.58 15.84
C VAL A 18 -43.88 -19.83 16.36
N GLY A 19 -42.96 -19.64 17.31
CA GLY A 19 -42.16 -20.69 17.96
C GLY A 19 -40.74 -20.75 17.37
N CYS A 20 -39.68 -20.37 18.09
CA CYS A 20 -39.41 -20.76 19.48
C CYS A 20 -38.59 -19.67 20.21
N GLU A 21 -39.09 -19.18 21.34
CA GLU A 21 -38.26 -18.45 22.31
C GLU A 21 -37.42 -19.46 23.10
N SER A 22 -36.16 -19.68 22.69
CA SER A 22 -35.16 -20.22 23.60
C SER A 22 -34.56 -19.06 24.41
N LEU A 23 -35.27 -18.68 25.48
CA LEU A 23 -34.76 -17.87 26.57
C LEU A 23 -33.70 -18.66 27.36
N GLU A 24 -32.54 -18.88 26.74
CA GLU A 24 -31.37 -19.41 27.44
C GLU A 24 -30.39 -18.29 27.81
N SER A 25 -30.17 -18.17 29.11
CA SER A 25 -28.92 -17.66 29.70
C SER A 25 -28.60 -16.18 29.49
N LEU A 26 -29.32 -15.34 30.25
CA LEU A 26 -28.69 -14.18 30.92
C LEU A 26 -27.62 -14.68 31.92
N ASN A 27 -26.46 -15.08 31.41
CA ASN A 27 -25.25 -15.26 32.19
C ASN A 27 -24.10 -14.70 31.37
N GLY A 28 -23.41 -13.69 31.93
CA GLY A 28 -22.46 -12.81 31.24
C GLY A 28 -21.12 -13.44 30.90
N THR A 29 -21.15 -14.62 30.27
CA THR A 29 -19.97 -15.33 29.78
C THR A 29 -20.29 -15.81 28.37
N SER A 30 -20.27 -14.90 27.39
CA SER A 30 -20.07 -15.31 26.00
C SER A 30 -18.70 -15.97 25.93
N ALA A 31 -18.68 -17.30 26.11
CA ALA A 31 -17.54 -18.11 25.78
C ALA A 31 -17.27 -17.89 24.29
N THR A 32 -16.26 -17.07 24.00
CA THR A 32 -15.68 -16.97 22.67
C THR A 32 -15.13 -18.35 22.35
N VAL A 33 -15.94 -19.17 21.69
CA VAL A 33 -15.51 -20.46 21.15
C VAL A 33 -14.40 -20.11 20.17
N ALA A 34 -13.16 -20.30 20.61
CA ALA A 34 -11.99 -19.93 19.84
C ALA A 34 -12.07 -20.65 18.49
N ALA A 35 -12.02 -19.88 17.40
CA ALA A 35 -12.13 -20.44 16.06
C ALA A 35 -11.00 -21.45 15.86
N ILE A 36 -11.35 -22.73 15.76
CA ILE A 36 -10.36 -23.80 15.64
C ILE A 36 -9.74 -23.69 14.25
N LYS A 37 -8.44 -23.36 14.20
CA LYS A 37 -7.66 -23.33 12.95
C LYS A 37 -7.73 -24.71 12.27
N PRO A 38 -8.06 -24.80 10.97
CA PRO A 38 -8.18 -26.08 10.28
C PRO A 38 -6.84 -26.82 10.24
N ALA A 39 -6.89 -28.14 10.24
CA ALA A 39 -5.70 -29.00 10.15
C ALA A 39 -5.02 -28.96 8.76
N VAL A 40 -5.72 -28.47 7.73
CA VAL A 40 -5.21 -28.25 6.38
C VAL A 40 -5.42 -26.77 6.05
N PRO A 41 -4.37 -26.02 5.64
CA PRO A 41 -4.53 -24.62 5.26
C PRO A 41 -5.38 -24.48 3.99
N TYR A 42 -6.13 -23.39 3.88
CA TYR A 42 -6.91 -23.08 2.67
C TYR A 42 -6.03 -22.59 1.50
N ASN A 43 -4.78 -22.24 1.78
CA ASN A 43 -3.89 -21.46 0.90
C ASN A 43 -4.55 -20.17 0.40
N ARG A 44 -5.38 -19.54 1.25
CA ARG A 44 -6.16 -18.35 0.90
C ARG A 44 -5.76 -17.15 1.74
N ILE A 45 -5.39 -16.06 1.07
CA ILE A 45 -4.95 -14.80 1.71
C ILE A 45 -6.00 -13.71 1.43
N ALA A 46 -6.44 -13.02 2.48
CA ALA A 46 -7.18 -11.78 2.33
C ALA A 46 -6.20 -10.61 2.15
N LEU A 47 -6.10 -10.07 0.94
CA LEU A 47 -5.27 -8.90 0.63
C LEU A 47 -6.09 -7.62 0.87
N ALA A 48 -5.64 -6.81 1.82
CA ALA A 48 -6.19 -5.48 2.07
C ALA A 48 -5.81 -4.51 0.95
N THR A 49 -6.80 -3.85 0.38
CA THR A 49 -6.59 -2.85 -0.69
C THR A 49 -5.66 -1.72 -0.24
N VAL A 50 -4.76 -1.38 -1.16
CA VAL A 50 -3.99 -0.13 -1.29
C VAL A 50 -4.72 1.14 -0.82
N ALA A 51 -4.30 1.89 0.20
CA ALA A 51 -4.70 3.30 0.28
C ALA A 51 -3.73 4.18 -0.52
N GLU A 52 -4.26 4.99 -1.44
CA GLU A 52 -3.49 5.95 -2.22
C GLU A 52 -2.78 6.97 -1.29
N PRO A 53 -1.49 7.27 -1.49
CA PRO A 53 -0.80 8.30 -0.73
C PRO A 53 -1.42 9.69 -0.98
N THR A 54 -1.48 10.53 0.06
CA THR A 54 -2.08 11.89 -0.03
C THR A 54 -1.29 12.83 -0.96
N PHE A 55 -0.01 12.54 -1.20
CA PHE A 55 0.87 13.25 -2.11
C PHE A 55 1.99 12.32 -2.55
N TYR A 56 2.48 12.53 -3.78
CA TYR A 56 3.72 11.93 -4.25
C TYR A 56 4.88 12.87 -3.95
N ASP A 57 5.93 12.33 -3.35
CA ASP A 57 7.01 13.12 -2.76
C ASP A 57 8.22 13.27 -3.68
N ILE A 58 8.84 14.45 -3.62
CA ILE A 58 10.13 14.71 -4.22
C ILE A 58 11.10 15.10 -3.12
N LYS A 59 12.12 14.27 -2.94
CA LYS A 59 13.07 14.40 -1.84
C LYS A 59 14.48 14.60 -2.38
N ILE A 60 15.16 15.62 -1.90
CA ILE A 60 16.59 15.80 -2.13
C ILE A 60 17.25 15.55 -0.77
N MET A 61 17.90 14.40 -0.61
CA MET A 61 18.43 13.98 0.70
C MET A 61 19.46 14.97 1.24
N ALA A 62 20.19 15.64 0.33
CA ALA A 62 21.17 16.67 0.62
C ALA A 62 22.18 16.23 1.68
N TYR A 63 22.69 15.00 1.55
CA TYR A 63 23.83 14.52 2.32
C TYR A 63 25.01 15.47 2.08
N ASP A 64 25.32 16.31 3.07
CA ASP A 64 26.55 17.10 3.09
C ASP A 64 27.71 16.16 3.43
N PHE A 65 28.12 15.35 2.44
CA PHE A 65 29.45 14.73 2.41
C PHE A 65 30.52 15.83 2.21
N LYS A 66 30.56 16.82 3.12
CA LYS A 66 31.86 17.32 3.56
C LYS A 66 32.61 16.08 4.04
N ALA A 67 33.60 15.67 3.24
CA ALA A 67 34.51 14.61 3.62
C ALA A 67 34.90 14.83 5.09
N PRO A 68 34.88 13.79 5.95
CA PRO A 68 35.25 13.94 7.34
C PRO A 68 36.65 14.54 7.37
N GLY A 69 36.73 15.83 7.71
CA GLY A 69 38.00 16.53 7.78
C GLY A 69 38.78 15.81 8.87
N ILE A 70 39.88 15.17 8.49
CA ILE A 70 40.80 14.55 9.45
C ILE A 70 41.52 15.71 10.15
N THR A 71 40.83 16.33 11.09
CA THR A 71 41.47 17.09 12.15
C THR A 71 42.17 16.10 13.07
N LEU A 72 43.34 16.52 13.54
CA LEU A 72 44.25 15.77 14.41
C LEU A 72 43.52 15.16 15.63
N PRO A 73 44.05 14.07 16.21
CA PRO A 73 43.25 12.92 16.61
C PRO A 73 42.20 13.20 17.69
N GLY A 74 40.97 12.74 17.44
CA GLY A 74 40.02 12.40 18.51
C GLY A 74 38.70 13.17 18.60
N GLN A 75 38.40 14.12 17.69
CA GLN A 75 37.13 14.87 17.74
C GLN A 75 36.37 14.87 16.41
N ILE A 76 35.13 14.38 16.45
CA ILE A 76 34.15 14.47 15.36
C ILE A 76 33.36 15.77 15.54
N VAL A 77 33.48 16.70 14.60
CA VAL A 77 32.66 17.92 14.57
C VAL A 77 31.48 17.71 13.63
N ALA A 78 30.26 17.74 14.15
CA ALA A 78 29.05 17.54 13.35
C ALA A 78 28.83 18.70 12.36
N GLY A 79 28.75 18.38 11.06
CA GLY A 79 28.45 19.34 10.01
C GLY A 79 27.01 19.88 10.10
N GLY A 80 26.87 21.21 10.20
CA GLY A 80 25.57 21.86 10.39
C GLY A 80 24.66 21.85 9.16
N PHE A 81 23.37 21.58 9.38
CA PHE A 81 22.33 21.57 8.35
C PHE A 81 21.89 22.99 7.93
N ASN A 82 22.27 23.44 6.74
CA ASN A 82 21.70 24.66 6.13
C ASN A 82 20.34 24.37 5.47
N ALA A 83 19.25 24.60 6.22
CA ALA A 83 17.90 24.16 5.86
C ALA A 83 16.95 25.26 5.31
N ALA A 84 17.31 26.55 5.42
CA ALA A 84 16.35 27.66 5.29
C ALA A 84 15.63 27.81 3.93
N ASN A 85 16.29 27.57 2.79
CA ASN A 85 15.73 27.86 1.47
C ASN A 85 15.20 26.62 0.69
N LYS A 86 15.21 25.41 1.28
CA LYS A 86 14.86 24.17 0.54
C LYS A 86 13.37 23.77 0.60
N PHE A 87 12.64 24.17 1.64
CA PHE A 87 11.28 23.65 1.89
C PHE A 87 10.19 24.26 1.00
N VAL A 88 10.30 25.54 0.63
CA VAL A 88 9.26 26.24 -0.17
C VAL A 88 9.13 25.65 -1.58
N ASP A 89 10.25 25.20 -2.15
CA ASP A 89 10.30 24.60 -3.48
C ASP A 89 9.78 23.16 -3.49
N GLN A 90 10.01 22.41 -2.40
CA GLN A 90 9.59 21.01 -2.27
C GLN A 90 8.06 20.86 -2.35
N GLY A 91 7.32 21.69 -1.60
CA GLY A 91 5.84 21.64 -1.62
C GLY A 91 5.23 21.92 -3.00
N ARG A 92 5.88 22.75 -3.83
CA ARG A 92 5.46 22.99 -5.22
C ARG A 92 5.74 21.80 -6.13
N ARG A 93 6.91 21.17 -5.98
CA ARG A 93 7.33 19.98 -6.74
C ARG A 93 6.44 18.77 -6.43
N ASN A 94 6.16 18.50 -5.16
CA ASN A 94 5.26 17.42 -4.74
C ASN A 94 3.85 17.57 -5.33
N ARG A 95 3.27 18.77 -5.23
CA ARG A 95 1.95 19.07 -5.82
C ARG A 95 1.92 18.84 -7.32
N ARG A 96 2.95 19.32 -8.03
CA ARG A 96 3.02 19.17 -9.50
C ARG A 96 3.29 17.72 -9.92
N LEU A 97 4.07 16.94 -9.17
CA LEU A 97 4.21 15.49 -9.42
C LEU A 97 2.86 14.77 -9.24
N THR A 98 2.15 15.09 -8.16
CA THR A 98 0.81 14.54 -7.88
C THR A 98 -0.16 14.91 -8.99
N GLN A 99 -0.17 16.16 -9.44
CA GLN A 99 -0.98 16.63 -10.58
C GLN A 99 -0.65 15.89 -11.88
N THR A 100 0.63 15.72 -12.23
CA THR A 100 1.03 14.93 -13.40
C THR A 100 0.49 13.49 -13.30
N LEU A 101 0.62 12.84 -12.14
CA LEU A 101 0.13 11.47 -11.96
C LEU A 101 -1.41 11.40 -12.03
N ASP A 102 -2.13 12.40 -11.51
CA ASP A 102 -3.59 12.53 -11.64
C ASP A 102 -4.03 12.79 -13.09
N GLU A 103 -3.31 13.61 -13.86
CA GLU A 103 -3.55 13.85 -15.30
C GLU A 103 -3.42 12.56 -16.10
N TRP A 104 -2.41 11.73 -15.78
CA TRP A 104 -2.23 10.39 -16.33
C TRP A 104 -3.19 9.34 -15.74
N LYS A 105 -4.07 9.72 -14.81
CA LYS A 105 -4.98 8.86 -14.05
C LYS A 105 -4.28 7.69 -13.34
N PHE A 106 -3.01 7.87 -13.00
CA PHE A 106 -2.22 6.87 -12.29
C PHE A 106 -2.63 6.85 -10.81
N LYS A 107 -2.83 5.64 -10.29
CA LYS A 107 -3.12 5.35 -8.89
C LYS A 107 -2.18 4.24 -8.44
N LEU A 108 -1.20 4.58 -7.61
CA LEU A 108 -0.23 3.61 -7.11
C LEU A 108 -0.92 2.58 -6.20
N SER A 109 -1.98 2.98 -5.47
CA SER A 109 -2.82 2.04 -4.71
C SER A 109 -3.32 0.87 -5.56
N ASP A 110 -3.84 1.18 -6.74
CA ASP A 110 -4.58 0.26 -7.59
C ASP A 110 -3.61 -0.62 -8.38
N GLN A 111 -2.52 -0.01 -8.86
CA GLN A 111 -1.37 -0.70 -9.43
C GLN A 111 -0.77 -1.70 -8.43
N LEU A 112 -0.44 -1.26 -7.21
CA LEU A 112 0.23 -2.08 -6.20
C LEU A 112 -0.68 -3.19 -5.65
N THR A 113 -1.97 -2.91 -5.46
CA THR A 113 -2.94 -3.94 -5.05
C THR A 113 -3.05 -5.04 -6.11
N ARG A 114 -3.09 -4.67 -7.39
CA ARG A 114 -3.16 -5.62 -8.50
C ARG A 114 -1.86 -6.41 -8.65
N ASP A 115 -0.72 -5.74 -8.70
CA ASP A 115 0.58 -6.39 -8.90
C ASP A 115 0.87 -7.38 -7.75
N VAL A 116 0.57 -7.02 -6.49
CA VAL A 116 0.72 -7.93 -5.33
C VAL A 116 -0.24 -9.12 -5.42
N LYS A 117 -1.49 -8.90 -5.85
CA LYS A 117 -2.46 -9.99 -6.07
C LYS A 117 -1.93 -10.97 -7.11
N GLU A 118 -1.55 -10.49 -8.28
CA GLU A 118 -1.05 -11.32 -9.39
C GLU A 118 0.20 -12.09 -8.97
N ALA A 119 1.17 -11.43 -8.32
CA ALA A 119 2.42 -12.05 -7.85
C ALA A 119 2.21 -13.14 -6.77
N LEU A 120 1.08 -13.12 -6.04
CA LEU A 120 0.71 -14.15 -5.05
C LEU A 120 -0.11 -15.29 -5.68
N GLU A 121 -0.97 -14.98 -6.66
CA GLU A 121 -1.68 -16.00 -7.44
C GLU A 121 -0.69 -16.84 -8.27
N GLU A 122 0.37 -16.24 -8.80
CA GLU A 122 1.51 -16.95 -9.42
C GLU A 122 2.25 -17.90 -8.45
N LYS A 123 2.13 -17.71 -7.13
CA LYS A 123 2.64 -18.63 -6.10
C LYS A 123 1.65 -19.73 -5.72
N GLY A 124 0.43 -19.71 -6.26
CA GLY A 124 -0.62 -20.68 -5.97
C GLY A 124 -1.52 -20.34 -4.78
N TYR A 125 -1.49 -19.09 -4.28
CA TYR A 125 -2.44 -18.61 -3.27
C TYR A 125 -3.76 -18.19 -3.93
N GLU A 126 -4.91 -18.50 -3.31
CA GLU A 126 -6.18 -17.84 -3.65
C GLU A 126 -6.23 -16.47 -2.95
N VAL A 127 -6.20 -15.37 -3.71
CA VAL A 127 -6.18 -14.02 -3.14
C VAL A 127 -7.57 -13.40 -3.18
N VAL A 128 -8.13 -13.14 -2.00
CA VAL A 128 -9.40 -12.41 -1.83
C VAL A 128 -9.10 -10.95 -1.52
N LEU A 129 -9.54 -10.02 -2.37
CA LEU A 129 -9.44 -8.59 -2.07
C LEU A 129 -10.46 -8.20 -1.00
N ILE A 130 -10.00 -7.50 0.03
CA ILE A 130 -10.85 -6.90 1.06
C ILE A 130 -10.58 -5.40 1.16
N ASN A 131 -11.61 -4.60 1.44
CA ASN A 131 -11.49 -3.16 1.61
C ASN A 131 -11.66 -2.77 3.09
N PRO A 132 -10.58 -2.41 3.82
CA PRO A 132 -10.67 -2.06 5.23
C PRO A 132 -11.43 -0.74 5.45
N GLU A 133 -12.40 -0.74 6.36
CA GLU A 133 -13.09 0.49 6.77
C GLU A 133 -12.11 1.53 7.33
N TYR A 134 -12.25 2.79 6.90
CA TYR A 134 -11.49 3.94 7.39
C TYR A 134 -9.95 3.84 7.27
N ARG A 135 -9.45 3.23 6.19
CA ARG A 135 -8.01 3.23 5.88
C ARG A 135 -7.50 4.65 5.63
N ARG A 136 -6.65 5.18 6.52
CA ARG A 136 -5.84 6.38 6.27
C ARG A 136 -4.51 5.97 5.63
N GLY A 137 -4.07 6.70 4.61
CA GLY A 137 -2.75 6.49 3.99
C GLY A 137 -1.61 6.57 5.02
N GLY A 138 -0.51 5.86 4.75
CA GLY A 138 0.64 5.81 5.65
C GLY A 138 0.47 4.94 6.90
N LYS A 139 -0.57 4.09 6.99
CA LYS A 139 -0.79 3.16 8.12
C LYS A 139 -1.39 1.82 7.69
N PHE A 140 -1.16 0.80 8.52
CA PHE A 140 -1.90 -0.46 8.49
C PHE A 140 -3.37 -0.24 8.91
N ALA A 141 -4.25 -1.12 8.43
CA ALA A 141 -5.64 -1.17 8.87
C ALA A 141 -5.73 -1.55 10.35
N ALA A 142 -6.69 -0.93 11.04
CA ALA A 142 -6.99 -1.23 12.45
C ALA A 142 -7.94 -2.44 12.60
N LYS A 143 -8.76 -2.70 11.57
CA LYS A 143 -9.71 -3.82 11.47
C LYS A 143 -9.82 -4.25 10.01
N PHE A 144 -10.11 -5.52 9.79
CA PHE A 144 -10.43 -6.09 8.48
C PHE A 144 -11.90 -6.50 8.47
N PRO A 145 -12.64 -6.30 7.36
CA PRO A 145 -13.96 -6.91 7.19
C PRO A 145 -13.81 -8.44 7.14
N LEU A 146 -14.86 -9.15 7.53
CA LEU A 146 -14.91 -10.61 7.37
C LEU A 146 -15.00 -10.93 5.86
N PRO A 147 -14.09 -11.75 5.31
CA PRO A 147 -14.18 -12.21 3.93
C PRO A 147 -15.33 -13.21 3.75
N GLU A 148 -15.92 -13.27 2.55
CA GLU A 148 -17.02 -14.20 2.21
C GLU A 148 -16.64 -15.68 2.36
N LYS A 149 -15.35 -16.00 2.24
CA LYS A 149 -14.76 -17.32 2.45
C LYS A 149 -13.73 -17.25 3.58
N PRO A 150 -13.55 -18.29 4.41
CA PRO A 150 -12.46 -18.37 5.37
C PRO A 150 -11.09 -18.19 4.71
N VAL A 151 -10.21 -17.41 5.34
CA VAL A 151 -8.83 -17.19 4.89
C VAL A 151 -7.86 -17.67 5.97
N ASP A 152 -6.62 -18.00 5.60
CA ASP A 152 -5.59 -18.38 6.56
C ASP A 152 -4.92 -17.15 7.19
N ALA A 153 -4.77 -16.08 6.42
CA ALA A 153 -4.11 -14.85 6.84
C ALA A 153 -4.66 -13.60 6.15
N TYR A 154 -4.52 -12.46 6.82
CA TYR A 154 -4.69 -11.12 6.28
C TYR A 154 -3.32 -10.55 5.89
N LEU A 155 -3.16 -10.17 4.62
CA LEU A 155 -2.01 -9.43 4.13
C LEU A 155 -2.39 -7.95 4.03
N ASP A 156 -1.63 -7.11 4.71
CA ASP A 156 -1.83 -5.67 4.75
C ASP A 156 -0.53 -4.93 4.43
N LEU A 157 -0.62 -3.97 3.51
CA LEU A 157 0.50 -3.11 3.13
C LEU A 157 0.03 -1.68 2.85
N TYR A 158 0.90 -0.72 3.10
CA TYR A 158 0.64 0.70 2.80
C TYR A 158 1.87 1.37 2.22
N VAL A 159 1.63 2.41 1.42
CA VAL A 159 2.70 3.29 0.93
C VAL A 159 3.12 4.23 2.06
N ALA A 160 4.34 4.07 2.57
CA ALA A 160 4.96 5.01 3.51
C ALA A 160 5.64 6.17 2.79
N PHE A 161 6.22 5.89 1.62
CA PHE A 161 6.78 6.87 0.68
C PHE A 161 6.52 6.40 -0.75
N ALA A 162 6.16 7.32 -1.64
CA ALA A 162 6.20 7.10 -3.09
C ALA A 162 6.55 8.39 -3.82
N GLY A 163 7.47 8.29 -4.77
CA GLY A 163 7.85 9.40 -5.63
C GLY A 163 9.30 9.29 -6.09
N TYR A 164 10.05 10.38 -6.00
CA TYR A 164 11.35 10.53 -6.65
C TYR A 164 12.41 11.17 -5.75
N VAL A 165 13.60 10.58 -5.69
CA VAL A 165 14.65 10.98 -4.74
C VAL A 165 15.99 11.22 -5.43
N ALA A 166 16.66 12.34 -5.11
CA ALA A 166 18.02 12.64 -5.53
C ALA A 166 18.97 12.77 -4.33
N ILE A 167 20.26 12.41 -4.48
CA ILE A 167 21.28 12.51 -3.41
C ILE A 167 21.45 13.97 -2.97
N LYS A 168 21.63 14.88 -3.94
CA LYS A 168 21.90 16.31 -3.75
C LYS A 168 21.28 17.12 -4.90
N PRO A 169 21.15 18.45 -4.80
CA PRO A 169 20.59 19.26 -5.87
C PRO A 169 21.36 19.09 -7.19
N GLY A 170 20.64 18.94 -8.30
CA GLY A 170 21.21 18.79 -9.65
C GLY A 170 21.62 17.37 -10.05
N GLU A 171 21.57 16.40 -9.14
CA GLU A 171 21.71 14.99 -9.51
C GLU A 171 20.40 14.41 -10.07
N PRO A 172 20.46 13.30 -10.83
CA PRO A 172 19.28 12.57 -11.27
C PRO A 172 18.40 12.12 -10.11
N TYR A 173 17.10 12.12 -10.34
CA TYR A 173 16.11 11.57 -9.43
C TYR A 173 15.85 10.10 -9.76
N VAL A 174 15.82 9.28 -8.72
CA VAL A 174 15.56 7.84 -8.79
C VAL A 174 14.13 7.59 -8.28
N PRO A 175 13.27 6.81 -8.98
CA PRO A 175 11.96 6.44 -8.44
C PRO A 175 12.18 5.70 -7.13
N THR A 176 11.37 5.98 -6.12
CA THR A 176 11.51 5.36 -4.80
C THR A 176 10.13 5.07 -4.21
N ILE A 177 9.94 3.85 -3.72
CA ILE A 177 8.73 3.41 -3.03
C ILE A 177 9.16 2.68 -1.76
N GLU A 178 8.62 3.08 -0.62
CA GLU A 178 8.80 2.42 0.68
C GLU A 178 7.43 1.90 1.13
N THR A 179 7.31 0.59 1.28
CA THR A 179 6.04 -0.10 1.56
C THR A 179 6.21 -1.04 2.77
N PRO A 180 5.78 -0.63 3.97
CA PRO A 180 5.63 -1.53 5.10
C PRO A 180 4.52 -2.56 4.84
N VAL A 181 4.83 -3.81 5.15
CA VAL A 181 4.00 -5.01 4.89
C VAL A 181 3.84 -5.79 6.19
N ARG A 182 2.65 -6.35 6.41
CA ARG A 182 2.33 -7.21 7.55
C ARG A 182 1.41 -8.34 7.12
N LEU A 183 1.78 -9.57 7.45
CA LEU A 183 0.93 -10.76 7.35
C LEU A 183 0.47 -11.15 8.76
N THR A 184 -0.84 -11.33 8.94
CA THR A 184 -1.47 -11.63 10.23
C THR A 184 -2.33 -12.88 10.12
N ASP A 185 -2.14 -13.84 11.01
CA ASP A 185 -2.96 -15.07 11.08
C ASP A 185 -4.44 -14.71 11.31
N ALA A 186 -5.34 -15.30 10.52
CA ALA A 186 -6.75 -14.93 10.55
C ALA A 186 -7.52 -15.47 11.76
N PHE A 187 -6.95 -16.43 12.51
CA PHE A 187 -7.58 -17.09 13.65
C PHE A 187 -7.04 -16.56 14.98
N SER A 188 -5.71 -16.44 15.12
CA SER A 188 -5.06 -15.96 16.34
C SER A 188 -4.85 -14.44 16.38
N GLY A 189 -4.83 -13.78 15.21
CA GLY A 189 -4.41 -12.39 15.09
C GLY A 189 -2.90 -12.17 15.27
N GLU A 190 -2.11 -13.24 15.31
CA GLU A 190 -0.65 -13.16 15.44
C GLU A 190 0.00 -12.63 14.16
N VAL A 191 1.07 -11.85 14.30
CA VAL A 191 1.86 -11.35 13.15
C VAL A 191 2.81 -12.45 12.69
N LEU A 192 2.48 -13.10 11.59
CA LEU A 192 3.30 -14.15 10.96
C LEU A 192 4.53 -13.57 10.24
N TYR A 193 4.40 -12.36 9.67
CA TYR A 193 5.48 -11.64 9.02
C TYR A 193 5.26 -10.13 9.13
N ALA A 194 6.34 -9.37 9.30
CA ALA A 194 6.36 -7.92 9.12
C ALA A 194 7.70 -7.47 8.56
N GLY A 195 7.68 -6.51 7.64
CA GLY A 195 8.89 -5.99 6.99
C GLY A 195 8.62 -4.72 6.19
N ASN A 196 9.68 -4.06 5.73
CA ASN A 196 9.60 -2.90 4.85
C ASN A 196 10.18 -3.27 3.49
N MET A 197 9.33 -3.28 2.47
CA MET A 197 9.75 -3.50 1.09
C MET A 197 10.13 -2.17 0.48
N ASN A 198 11.34 -2.05 -0.06
CA ASN A 198 11.84 -0.82 -0.64
C ASN A 198 12.24 -1.03 -2.10
N TYR A 199 11.83 -0.10 -2.96
CA TYR A 199 12.29 0.00 -4.33
C TYR A 199 13.05 1.30 -4.53
N GLY A 200 14.17 1.23 -5.24
CA GLY A 200 14.97 2.38 -5.62
C GLY A 200 15.77 2.96 -4.46
N GLY A 201 15.59 4.25 -4.23
CA GLY A 201 16.42 5.03 -3.32
C GLY A 201 17.72 5.51 -3.97
N PRO A 202 18.26 6.66 -3.51
CA PRO A 202 19.47 7.28 -4.06
C PRO A 202 20.77 6.70 -3.45
N VAL A 203 20.64 5.89 -2.39
CA VAL A 203 21.71 5.14 -1.73
C VAL A 203 21.35 3.67 -1.91
N PRO A 204 22.26 2.81 -2.41
CA PRO A 204 21.95 1.39 -2.60
C PRO A 204 21.71 0.73 -1.23
N VAL A 205 20.45 0.41 -0.97
CA VAL A 205 20.04 -0.49 0.11
C VAL A 205 20.23 -1.93 -0.35
N THR A 206 20.99 -2.71 0.42
CA THR A 206 21.33 -4.11 0.09
C THR A 206 20.80 -5.04 1.17
N GLY A 207 19.51 -5.32 1.12
CA GLY A 207 18.81 -6.24 2.01
C GLY A 207 17.84 -7.16 1.24
N PRO A 208 17.30 -8.20 1.90
CA PRO A 208 16.39 -9.17 1.29
C PRO A 208 14.99 -8.59 0.96
N THR A 209 14.73 -7.35 1.38
CA THR A 209 13.49 -6.59 1.15
C THR A 209 13.74 -5.33 0.32
N ASP A 210 14.91 -5.22 -0.33
CA ASP A 210 15.33 -4.05 -1.09
C ASP A 210 15.62 -4.41 -2.56
N LEU A 211 15.12 -3.61 -3.50
CA LEU A 211 15.49 -3.71 -4.92
C LEU A 211 15.92 -2.34 -5.48
N PRO A 212 17.12 -2.21 -6.08
CA PRO A 212 17.51 -0.97 -6.71
C PRO A 212 16.63 -0.68 -7.94
N ALA A 213 16.39 0.59 -8.21
CA ALA A 213 15.69 1.01 -9.41
C ALA A 213 16.59 0.83 -10.64
N GLU A 214 16.00 0.39 -11.74
CA GLU A 214 16.73 0.29 -13.01
C GLU A 214 17.09 1.68 -13.53
N SER A 215 18.31 1.83 -14.07
CA SER A 215 18.82 3.12 -14.55
C SER A 215 17.95 3.79 -15.62
N ARG A 216 17.17 3.01 -16.39
CA ARG A 216 16.19 3.51 -17.38
C ARG A 216 15.02 4.31 -16.77
N HIS A 217 14.73 4.14 -15.48
CA HIS A 217 13.67 4.90 -14.79
C HIS A 217 14.21 6.13 -14.01
N THR A 218 15.52 6.30 -13.98
CA THR A 218 16.20 7.46 -13.38
C THR A 218 16.16 8.65 -14.32
N VAL A 219 15.75 9.81 -13.80
CA VAL A 219 15.46 11.02 -14.59
C VAL A 219 16.38 12.17 -14.20
N ARG A 220 17.14 12.69 -15.17
CA ARG A 220 18.23 13.67 -14.95
C ARG A 220 17.78 14.99 -14.35
N GLY A 221 16.52 15.39 -14.52
CA GLY A 221 16.02 16.70 -14.10
C GLY A 221 14.51 16.68 -13.88
N TRP A 222 14.03 17.70 -13.17
CA TRP A 222 12.63 17.84 -12.79
C TRP A 222 11.70 17.96 -14.01
N ASP A 223 12.10 18.74 -15.02
CA ASP A 223 11.26 18.95 -16.20
C ASP A 223 11.06 17.67 -17.04
N ASN A 224 11.97 16.70 -16.90
CA ASN A 224 11.89 15.39 -17.56
C ASN A 224 10.89 14.43 -16.87
N LEU A 225 10.51 14.66 -15.60
CA LEU A 225 9.47 13.86 -14.92
C LEU A 225 8.08 14.13 -15.49
N CYS A 226 7.87 15.36 -15.94
CA CYS A 226 6.58 15.87 -16.41
C CYS A 226 6.63 16.21 -17.91
N ALA A 227 7.54 15.60 -18.68
CA ALA A 227 7.61 15.78 -20.12
C ALA A 227 6.32 15.24 -20.76
N VAL A 228 5.54 16.14 -21.37
CA VAL A 228 4.19 15.85 -21.88
C VAL A 228 4.26 15.13 -23.25
N ASP A 229 5.37 15.31 -23.98
CA ASP A 229 5.59 14.76 -25.34
C ASP A 229 6.04 13.28 -25.33
N CYS A 230 5.60 12.48 -24.35
CA CYS A 230 5.96 11.07 -24.18
C CYS A 230 4.71 10.18 -24.22
N GLU A 231 4.82 9.00 -24.83
CA GLU A 231 3.73 8.00 -24.90
C GLU A 231 3.23 7.57 -23.51
N VAL A 232 4.15 7.49 -22.53
CA VAL A 232 3.85 7.35 -21.10
C VAL A 232 4.82 8.24 -20.32
N SER A 233 4.32 9.02 -19.35
CA SER A 233 5.17 9.82 -18.46
C SER A 233 6.28 8.97 -17.80
N PRO A 234 7.55 9.44 -17.79
CA PRO A 234 8.63 8.76 -17.07
C PRO A 234 8.34 8.54 -15.58
N ALA A 235 7.55 9.43 -14.95
CA ALA A 235 7.11 9.29 -13.57
C ALA A 235 6.20 8.06 -13.38
N VAL A 236 5.25 7.86 -14.28
CA VAL A 236 4.36 6.70 -14.30
C VAL A 236 5.16 5.42 -14.55
N GLN A 237 6.06 5.42 -15.52
CA GLN A 237 6.89 4.24 -15.82
C GLN A 237 7.73 3.78 -14.60
N GLY A 238 8.40 4.70 -13.92
CA GLY A 238 9.25 4.37 -12.77
C GLY A 238 8.46 3.92 -11.53
N LEU A 239 7.28 4.49 -11.28
CA LEU A 239 6.41 4.05 -10.18
C LEU A 239 5.72 2.72 -10.48
N THR A 240 5.35 2.44 -11.75
CA THR A 240 4.86 1.12 -12.18
C THR A 240 5.92 0.04 -12.01
N ALA A 241 7.16 0.29 -12.46
CA ALA A 241 8.28 -0.64 -12.26
C ALA A 241 8.56 -0.89 -10.76
N GLY A 242 8.44 0.17 -9.94
CA GLY A 242 8.56 0.05 -8.49
C GLY A 242 7.44 -0.79 -7.86
N SER A 243 6.19 -0.61 -8.29
CA SER A 243 5.06 -1.42 -7.84
C SER A 243 5.28 -2.92 -8.10
N GLN A 244 5.68 -3.27 -9.32
CA GLN A 244 6.01 -4.65 -9.72
C GLN A 244 7.18 -5.22 -8.91
N ALA A 245 8.20 -4.41 -8.62
CA ALA A 245 9.33 -4.80 -7.78
C ALA A 245 8.92 -5.08 -6.32
N ILE A 246 8.08 -4.22 -5.73
CA ILE A 246 7.51 -4.44 -4.39
C ILE A 246 6.65 -5.71 -4.37
N ALA A 247 5.78 -5.91 -5.36
CA ALA A 247 4.95 -7.12 -5.46
C ALA A 247 5.78 -8.42 -5.51
N LYS A 248 6.86 -8.41 -6.28
CA LYS A 248 7.84 -9.52 -6.32
C LYS A 248 8.52 -9.75 -4.98
N LEU A 249 8.93 -8.70 -4.27
CA LEU A 249 9.51 -8.83 -2.93
C LEU A 249 8.52 -9.41 -1.92
N VAL A 250 7.25 -8.98 -1.98
CA VAL A 250 6.16 -9.51 -1.16
C VAL A 250 5.96 -11.01 -1.40
N SER A 251 5.82 -11.45 -2.65
CA SER A 251 5.59 -12.87 -2.97
C SER A 251 6.82 -13.78 -2.79
N GLN A 252 8.02 -13.19 -2.62
CA GLN A 252 9.24 -13.91 -2.25
C GLN A 252 9.43 -14.07 -0.73
N ASN A 253 8.88 -13.15 0.08
CA ASN A 253 9.05 -13.14 1.53
C ASN A 253 7.89 -13.79 2.29
N ILE A 254 6.69 -13.86 1.70
CA ILE A 254 5.55 -14.62 2.23
C ILE A 254 5.76 -16.12 1.98
N LYS A 255 5.43 -16.93 2.98
CA LYS A 255 5.55 -18.41 3.01
C LYS A 255 4.32 -19.00 3.66
#